data_AF-A0A7W0SDN0-F1
#
_entry.id   AF-A0A7W0SDN0-F1
#
_cell.length_a   1.000
_cell.length_b   1.000
_cell.length_c   1.000
_cell.angle_alpha   90.00
_cell.angle_beta   90.00
_cell.angle_gamma   90.00
#
_symmetry.space_group_name_H-M   'P 1'
#
loop_
_entity.id
_entity.type
_entity.pdbx_description
1 polymer ?
#
loop_
_entity_poly.entity_id
_entity_poly.type
_entity_poly.pdbx_seq_one_letter_code
_entity_poly.pdbx_strand_id
1 'polypeptide(L)' 'MKAQIIRIGNSQGIRIPKTLLEDGKLSGEVELELHEDGILIRSLQKPRANWDAAFK' A
#
# COMPACT_ATOMS: atom_id res chain seq x y z
N MET A 1 -15.63 -5.33 4.84
CA MET A 1 -16.08 -4.05 4.26
C MET A 1 -16.22 -4.23 2.75
N LYS A 2 -17.20 -3.60 2.10
CA LYS A 2 -17.30 -3.58 0.63
C LYS A 2 -16.83 -2.23 0.11
N ALA A 3 -16.02 -2.21 -0.94
CA ALA A 3 -15.59 -1.01 -1.63
C ALA A 3 -15.94 -1.13 -3.12
N GLN A 4 -15.98 -0.01 -3.82
CA GLN A 4 -16.23 0.04 -5.26
C GLN A 4 -14.95 0.40 -5.99
N ILE A 5 -14.72 -0.26 -7.12
CA ILE A 5 -13.69 0.16 -8.07
C ILE A 5 -14.24 1.36 -8.85
N ILE A 6 -13.49 2.45 -8.87
CA ILE A 6 -13.84 3.68 -9.57
C ILE A 6 -12.81 3.98 -10.65
N ARG A 7 -13.28 4.59 -11.74
CA ARG A 7 -12.40 5.04 -12.82
C ARG A 7 -11.61 6.27 -12.39
N ILE A 8 -10.29 6.23 -12.62
CA ILE A 8 -9.36 7.35 -12.44
C ILE A 8 -8.62 7.54 -13.77
N GLY A 9 -9.20 8.32 -14.68
CA GLY A 9 -8.64 8.49 -16.03
C GLY A 9 -8.66 7.17 -16.84
N ASN A 10 -7.48 6.69 -17.25
CA ASN A 10 -7.32 5.38 -17.90
C ASN A 10 -7.08 4.23 -16.90
N SER A 11 -6.95 4.56 -15.61
CA SER A 11 -6.71 3.63 -14.52
C SER A 11 -7.99 3.35 -13.72
N GLN A 12 -7.87 2.44 -12.76
CA GLN A 12 -8.90 2.12 -11.78
C GLN A 12 -8.34 2.33 -10.38
N GLY A 13 -9.20 2.66 -9.43
CA GLY A 13 -8.83 2.79 -8.02
C GLY A 13 -9.95 2.35 -7.08
N ILE A 14 -9.61 2.19 -5.81
CA ILE A 14 -10.56 1.90 -4.73
C ILE A 14 -10.46 2.98 -3.66
N ARG A 15 -11.59 3.32 -3.01
CA ARG A 15 -11.55 4.20 -1.84
C ARG A 15 -11.23 3.37 -0.60
N ILE A 16 -10.11 3.69 0.04
CA ILE A 16 -9.66 3.05 1.28
C ILE A 16 -9.94 4.02 2.43
N PRO A 17 -10.71 3.61 3.46
CA PRO A 17 -10.89 4.42 4.67
C PRO A 17 -9.56 4.75 5.32
N LYS A 18 -9.48 5.96 5.92
CA LYS A 18 -8.28 6.45 6.60
C LYS A 18 -7.76 5.48 7.67
N THR A 19 -8.66 4.85 8.42
CA THR A 19 -8.31 3.88 9.47
C THR A 19 -7.53 2.69 8.92
N LEU A 20 -7.89 2.14 7.75
CA LEU A 20 -7.15 1.04 7.14
C LEU A 20 -5.77 1.45 6.61
N LEU A 21 -5.64 2.71 6.15
CA LEU A 21 -4.34 3.25 5.74
C LEU A 21 -3.41 3.40 6.96
N GLU A 22 -3.94 3.88 8.08
CA GLU A 22 -3.20 4.06 9.33
C GLU A 22 -2.79 2.72 9.95
N ASP A 23 -3.73 1.79 10.12
CA ASP A 23 -3.48 0.46 10.70
C ASP A 23 -2.49 -0.34 9.82
N GLY A 24 -2.64 -0.25 8.50
CA GLY A 24 -1.77 -0.90 7.52
C GLY A 24 -0.43 -0.19 7.30
N LYS A 25 -0.19 0.97 7.94
CA LYS A 25 0.98 1.83 7.72
C LYS A 25 1.23 2.12 6.22
N LEU A 26 0.15 2.28 5.47
CA LEU A 26 0.16 2.57 4.05
C LEU A 26 0.17 4.10 3.85
N SER A 27 1.28 4.61 3.32
CA SER A 27 1.43 6.04 3.04
C SER A 27 2.36 6.27 1.87
N GLY A 28 2.03 7.23 1.00
CA GLY A 28 2.85 7.55 -0.16
C GLY A 28 2.82 6.43 -1.20
N GLU A 29 4.00 5.93 -1.56
CA GLU A 29 4.16 4.85 -2.53
C GLU A 29 3.97 3.46 -1.88
N VAL A 30 3.30 2.57 -2.60
CA VAL A 30 2.97 1.22 -2.16
C VAL A 30 3.30 0.22 -3.27
N GLU A 31 3.57 -1.01 -2.89
CA GLU A 31 3.75 -2.13 -3.82
C GLU A 31 2.43 -2.85 -4.03
N LEU A 32 2.16 -3.24 -5.28
CA LEU A 32 0.99 -4.01 -5.68
C LEU A 32 1.45 -5.35 -6.24
N GLU A 33 0.93 -6.44 -5.68
CA GLU A 33 1.25 -7.81 -6.11
C GLU A 33 -0.04 -8.59 -6.39
N LEU A 34 -0.05 -9.35 -7.47
CA LEU A 34 -1.16 -10.25 -7.77
C LEU A 34 -1.04 -11.50 -6.88
N HIS A 35 -2.09 -11.79 -6.14
CA HIS A 35 -2.25 -12.98 -5.31
C HIS A 35 -3.43 -13.82 -5.84
N GLU A 36 -3.55 -15.08 -5.42
CA GLU A 36 -4.59 -16.00 -5.90
C GLU A 36 -6.01 -15.42 -5.82
N ASP A 37 -6.31 -14.70 -4.74
CA ASP A 37 -7.66 -14.15 -4.46
C ASP A 37 -7.77 -12.63 -4.70
N GLY A 38 -6.77 -11.98 -5.29
CA GLY A 38 -6.84 -10.55 -5.59
C GLY A 38 -5.50 -9.83 -5.61
N ILE A 39 -5.51 -8.58 -5.15
CA ILE A 39 -4.32 -7.71 -5.14
C ILE A 39 -3.89 -7.47 -3.71
N LEU A 40 -2.64 -7.81 -3.40
CA LEU A 40 -1.99 -7.48 -2.15
C LEU A 40 -1.34 -6.09 -2.27
N ILE A 41 -1.69 -5.19 -1.34
CA ILE A 41 -1.11 -3.85 -1.24
C ILE A 41 -0.20 -3.80 -0.02
N ARG A 42 1.09 -3.49 -0.20
CA ARG A 42 2.07 -3.40 0.90
C ARG A 42 2.76 -2.05 0.94
N SER A 43 3.07 -1.59 2.15
CA SER A 43 3.89 -0.40 2.35
C SER A 43 5.29 -0.67 1.80
N LEU A 44 5.85 0.26 1.03
CA LEU A 44 7.24 0.15 0.58
C LEU A 44 8.17 0.33 1.78
N GLN A 45 8.85 -0.75 2.15
CA GLN A 45 9.97 -0.67 3.08
C GLN A 45 11.11 0.05 2.37
N LYS A 46 11.46 1.27 2.84
CA LYS A 46 12.63 1.98 2.30
C LYS A 46 13.86 1.08 2.49
N PRO A 47 14.69 0.87 1.44
CA PRO A 47 15.89 0.02 1.51
C PRO A 47 16.90 0.38 2.62
N ARG A 48 16.75 1.56 3.25
CA ARG A 48 17.68 2.11 4.25
C ARG A 48 17.08 2.35 5.63
N ALA A 49 15.89 1.82 5.93
CA ALA A 49 15.26 2.04 7.24
C ALA A 49 16.14 1.63 8.44
N ASN A 50 17.05 0.67 8.25
CA ASN A 50 17.99 0.19 9.28
C ASN A 50 19.48 0.42 8.92
N TRP A 51 19.79 1.22 7.89
CA TRP A 51 21.19 1.44 7.50
C TRP A 51 21.98 2.14 8.60
N ASP A 52 21.40 3.16 9.24
CA ASP A 52 22.06 3.88 10.35
C ASP A 52 22.26 3.03 11.61
N ALA A 53 21.44 1.99 11.82
CA ALA A 53 21.58 1.07 12.95
C ALA A 53 22.73 0.08 12.76
N ALA A 54 23.16 -0.17 11.52
CA ALA A 54 24.24 -1.10 11.19
C ALA A 54 25.65 -0.49 11.30
N PHE A 55 25.77 0.84 11.49
CA PHE A 55 27.04 1.56 11.61
C PHE A 55 27.23 2.23 13.00
N LYS A 56 26.59 1.70 14.04
CA LYS A 56 26.78 2.15 15.43
C LYS A 56 27.48 1.10 16.28
#